data_AF-A0A9X0BVR8-F1
#
_entry.id   AF-A0A9X0BVR8-F1
#
_cell.length_a   1.000
_cell.length_b   1.000
_cell.length_c   1.000
_cell.angle_alpha   90.00
_cell.angle_beta   90.00
_cell.angle_gamma   90.00
#
_symmetry.space_group_name_H-M   'P 1'
#
loop_
_entity.id
_entity.type
_entity.pdbx_description
1 polymer ?
#
loop_
_entity_poly.entity_id
_entity_poly.type
_entity_poly.pdbx_seq_one_letter_code
_entity_poly.pdbx_strand_id
1 'polypeptide(L)'
;MTPSPEPKLLASSSPPPSLEISFLSGPYVTSRKEPDLFVRYNSDSLPSFVIESGWSERWNDLLHDMNLLLVGGDRDIRAVVILKWKLNRLTSKVSGFAELYVRDRNGVPIQRQRERLGYLPRAN
;
A
#
# COMPACT_ATOMS: atom_id res chain seq x y z
N MET A 1 -17.93 -36.50 -6.81
CA MET A 1 -17.51 -35.10 -7.03
C MET A 1 -16.34 -34.82 -6.12
N THR A 2 -15.13 -34.73 -6.69
CA THR A 2 -13.93 -34.26 -5.97
C THR A 2 -13.98 -32.74 -5.91
N PRO A 3 -13.68 -32.09 -4.77
CA PRO A 3 -13.64 -30.63 -4.72
C PRO A 3 -12.54 -30.11 -5.65
N SER A 4 -12.88 -29.05 -6.40
CA SER A 4 -11.91 -28.31 -7.21
C SER A 4 -10.76 -27.81 -6.33
N PRO A 5 -9.50 -27.94 -6.74
CA PRO A 5 -8.39 -27.38 -5.98
C PRO A 5 -8.58 -25.86 -5.90
N GLU A 6 -8.46 -25.30 -4.68
CA GLU A 6 -8.39 -23.85 -4.49
C GLU A 6 -7.22 -23.27 -5.29
N PRO A 7 -7.36 -22.10 -5.93
CA PRO A 7 -6.25 -21.44 -6.57
C PRO A 7 -5.23 -21.03 -5.50
N LYS A 8 -4.12 -21.78 -5.38
CA LYS A 8 -2.91 -21.27 -4.75
C LYS A 8 -2.46 -20.06 -5.56
N LEU A 9 -2.46 -18.89 -4.93
CA LEU A 9 -1.68 -17.74 -5.41
C LEU A 9 -0.21 -18.19 -5.46
N LEU A 10 0.22 -18.68 -6.62
CA LEU A 10 1.63 -18.89 -6.93
C LEU A 10 2.22 -17.48 -7.01
N ALA A 11 2.99 -17.09 -5.99
CA ALA A 11 3.89 -15.96 -6.13
C ALA A 11 4.74 -16.21 -7.38
N SER A 12 4.61 -15.34 -8.39
CA SER A 12 5.39 -15.45 -9.62
C SER A 12 6.88 -15.47 -9.27
N SER A 13 7.64 -16.33 -9.94
CA SER A 13 9.11 -16.42 -9.80
C SER A 13 9.85 -15.19 -10.33
N SER A 14 9.14 -14.27 -11.00
CA SER A 14 9.64 -12.93 -11.31
C SER A 14 9.53 -12.07 -10.04
N PRO A 15 10.57 -11.32 -9.64
CA PRO A 15 10.39 -10.31 -8.62
C PRO A 15 9.22 -9.41 -9.05
N PRO A 16 8.34 -8.98 -8.12
CA PRO A 16 7.37 -7.95 -8.46
C PRO A 16 8.13 -6.80 -9.13
N PRO A 17 7.56 -6.16 -10.16
CA PRO A 17 8.23 -5.06 -10.83
C PRO A 17 8.65 -4.04 -9.77
N SER A 18 9.95 -3.90 -9.52
CA SER A 18 10.47 -2.88 -8.62
C SER A 18 10.38 -1.54 -9.34
N LEU A 19 9.69 -0.59 -8.73
CA LEU A 19 9.54 0.76 -9.26
C LEU A 19 9.98 1.75 -8.19
N GLU A 20 11.22 2.21 -8.30
CA GLU A 20 11.67 3.35 -7.52
C GLU A 20 11.11 4.64 -8.13
N ILE A 21 10.23 5.30 -7.38
CA ILE A 21 9.63 6.57 -7.75
C ILE A 21 10.53 7.69 -7.25
N SER A 22 11.02 8.51 -8.18
CA SER A 22 11.73 9.75 -7.87
C SER A 22 10.79 10.94 -8.03
N PHE A 23 10.72 11.80 -7.02
CA PHE A 23 9.87 12.99 -7.06
C PHE A 23 10.64 14.17 -7.61
N LEU A 24 10.16 14.71 -8.74
CA LEU A 24 10.86 15.73 -9.52
C LEU A 24 10.38 17.16 -9.21
N SER A 25 9.29 17.31 -8.47
CA SER A 25 8.66 18.59 -8.15
C SER A 25 7.99 18.55 -6.78
N GLY A 26 7.49 19.72 -6.35
CA GLY A 26 6.73 19.86 -5.10
C GLY A 26 7.59 19.73 -3.83
N PRO A 27 6.94 19.58 -2.65
CA PRO A 27 7.62 19.59 -1.36
C PRO A 27 8.52 18.36 -1.11
N TYR A 28 8.37 17.30 -1.91
CA TYR A 28 9.14 16.07 -1.81
C TYR A 28 10.22 15.94 -2.89
N VAL A 29 10.54 17.02 -3.62
CA VAL A 29 11.59 17.02 -4.64
C VAL A 29 12.87 16.38 -4.12
N THR A 30 13.53 15.57 -4.94
CA THR A 30 14.73 14.76 -4.61
C THR A 30 14.50 13.54 -3.72
N SER A 31 13.32 13.38 -3.12
CA SER A 31 12.97 12.16 -2.39
C SER A 31 12.73 10.99 -3.35
N ARG A 32 12.85 9.78 -2.81
CA ARG A 32 12.62 8.52 -3.54
C ARG A 32 11.78 7.57 -2.69
N LYS A 33 10.95 6.76 -3.33
CA LYS A 33 10.21 5.68 -2.65
C LYS A 33 9.99 4.51 -3.59
N GLU A 34 10.19 3.31 -3.08
CA GLU A 34 9.72 2.08 -3.69
C GLU A 34 8.45 1.65 -2.95
N PRO A 35 7.29 1.55 -3.64
CA PRO A 35 6.07 1.06 -3.01
C PRO A 35 6.04 -0.46 -2.88
N ASP A 36 5.41 -0.96 -1.81
CA ASP A 36 5.27 -2.42 -1.60
C ASP A 36 4.44 -3.09 -2.70
N LEU A 37 3.39 -2.42 -3.17
CA LEU A 37 2.60 -2.85 -4.32
C LEU A 37 2.00 -1.65 -5.05
N PHE A 38 1.83 -1.78 -6.37
CA PHE A 38 1.18 -0.75 -7.16
C PHE A 38 0.39 -1.32 -8.34
N VAL A 39 -0.53 -0.52 -8.86
CA VAL A 39 -1.23 -0.74 -10.12
C VAL A 39 -0.90 0.42 -11.05
N ARG A 40 -0.29 0.08 -12.18
CA ARG A 40 0.17 1.03 -13.20
C ARG A 40 -0.25 0.52 -14.57
N TYR A 41 -0.78 1.41 -15.40
CA TYR A 41 -0.96 1.08 -16.81
C TYR A 41 0.41 1.16 -17.50
N ASN A 42 0.73 0.22 -18.39
CA ASN A 42 2.11 0.02 -18.87
C ASN A 42 2.75 1.26 -19.51
N SER A 43 1.97 2.18 -20.07
CA SER A 43 2.50 3.42 -20.67
C SER A 43 2.70 4.57 -19.69
N ASP A 44 2.22 4.45 -18.45
CA ASP A 44 2.34 5.50 -17.44
C ASP A 44 3.72 5.42 -16.78
N SER A 45 4.34 6.58 -16.51
CA SER A 45 5.61 6.66 -15.78
C SER A 45 5.42 6.26 -14.31
N LEU A 46 4.35 6.76 -13.69
CA LEU A 46 3.99 6.54 -12.30
C LEU A 46 2.72 5.68 -12.17
N PRO A 47 2.57 4.91 -11.07
CA PRO A 47 1.35 4.16 -10.81
C PRO A 47 0.19 5.09 -10.46
N SER A 48 -1.04 4.67 -10.78
CA SER A 48 -2.24 5.43 -10.37
C SER A 48 -2.76 5.04 -8.99
N PHE A 49 -2.42 3.83 -8.53
CA PHE A 49 -2.83 3.28 -7.25
C PHE A 49 -1.66 2.54 -6.61
N VAL A 50 -1.46 2.79 -5.31
CA VAL A 50 -0.33 2.25 -4.54
C VAL A 50 -0.82 1.66 -3.22
N ILE A 51 -0.15 0.62 -2.75
CA ILE A 51 -0.36 0.03 -1.42
C ILE A 51 0.97 0.04 -0.66
N GLU A 52 0.92 0.48 0.59
CA GLU A 52 1.98 0.35 1.60
C GLU A 52 1.49 -0.57 2.72
N SER A 53 2.32 -1.47 3.20
CA SER A 53 1.94 -2.50 4.16
C SER A 53 2.94 -2.62 5.30
N GLY A 54 2.51 -2.28 6.53
CA GLY A 54 3.39 -2.30 7.71
C GLY A 54 2.93 -3.22 8.86
N TRP A 55 3.85 -4.02 9.39
CA TRP A 55 3.71 -4.85 10.59
C TRP A 55 4.20 -4.15 11.86
N SER A 56 5.47 -3.73 11.87
CA SER A 56 6.13 -3.13 13.04
C SER A 56 6.44 -1.65 12.83
N GLU A 57 6.31 -1.19 11.59
CA GLU A 57 6.43 0.20 11.17
C GLU A 57 5.51 1.08 12.01
N ARG A 58 6.03 2.24 12.40
CA ARG A 58 5.23 3.20 13.17
C ARG A 58 4.18 3.77 12.26
N TRP A 59 3.02 4.07 12.83
CA TRP A 59 1.90 4.61 12.06
C TRP A 59 2.25 5.92 11.34
N ASN A 60 3.03 6.80 12.00
CA ASN A 60 3.46 8.07 11.40
C ASN A 60 4.40 7.87 10.21
N ASP A 61 5.17 6.79 10.18
CA ASP A 61 6.10 6.50 9.08
C ASP A 61 5.28 6.10 7.84
N LEU A 62 4.27 5.24 8.00
CA LEU A 62 3.34 4.87 6.92
C LEU A 62 2.52 6.06 6.41
N LEU A 63 2.13 6.98 7.31
CA LEU A 63 1.48 8.24 6.90
C LEU A 63 2.44 9.16 6.16
N HIS A 64 3.72 9.17 6.52
CA HIS A 64 4.74 9.93 5.80
C HIS A 64 4.91 9.37 4.38
N ASP A 65 5.03 8.05 4.24
CA ASP A 65 5.12 7.38 2.95
C ASP A 65 3.90 7.68 2.07
N MET A 66 2.69 7.58 2.63
CA MET A 66 1.45 7.94 1.94
C MET A 66 1.44 9.40 1.47
N ASN A 67 1.90 10.35 2.31
CA ASN A 67 1.96 11.76 1.92
C ASN A 67 2.99 11.97 0.80
N LEU A 68 4.16 11.36 0.91
CA LEU A 68 5.21 11.44 -0.09
C LEU A 68 4.72 10.88 -1.44
N LEU A 69 4.01 9.76 -1.44
CA LEU A 69 3.40 9.18 -2.64
C LEU A 69 2.28 10.05 -3.22
N LEU A 70 1.30 10.47 -2.41
CA LEU A 70 0.19 11.28 -2.92
C LEU A 70 0.65 12.68 -3.32
N VAL A 71 1.36 13.40 -2.48
CA VAL A 71 1.74 14.79 -2.80
C VAL A 71 2.88 14.82 -3.80
N GLY A 72 3.90 13.97 -3.63
CA GLY A 72 5.04 13.91 -4.54
C GLY A 72 4.68 13.38 -5.92
N GLY A 73 3.78 12.38 -6.00
CA GLY A 73 3.33 11.78 -7.28
C GLY A 73 2.43 12.69 -8.13
N ASP A 74 2.38 13.99 -7.83
CA ASP A 74 1.77 15.10 -8.56
C ASP A 74 0.64 14.72 -9.54
N ARG A 75 -0.49 14.27 -8.97
CA ARG A 75 -1.71 13.84 -9.70
C ARG A 75 -1.66 12.52 -10.46
N ASP A 76 -0.49 11.99 -10.76
CA ASP A 76 -0.34 10.67 -11.37
C ASP A 76 -0.71 9.56 -10.38
N ILE A 77 -0.19 9.62 -9.15
CA ILE A 77 -0.64 8.74 -8.05
C ILE A 77 -1.95 9.31 -7.51
N ARG A 78 -3.06 8.58 -7.63
CA ARG A 78 -4.41 9.09 -7.30
C ARG A 78 -4.94 8.58 -5.97
N ALA A 79 -4.48 7.41 -5.55
CA ALA A 79 -4.91 6.78 -4.32
C ALA A 79 -3.79 5.92 -3.73
N VAL A 80 -3.71 5.94 -2.40
CA VAL A 80 -2.80 5.10 -1.62
C VAL A 80 -3.62 4.35 -0.58
N VAL A 81 -3.41 3.04 -0.47
CA VAL A 81 -3.93 2.24 0.65
C VAL A 81 -2.81 1.93 1.60
N ILE A 82 -3.01 2.20 2.89
CA ILE A 82 -2.14 1.70 3.95
C ILE A 82 -2.78 0.46 4.56
N LEU A 83 -2.07 -0.67 4.53
CA LEU A 83 -2.39 -1.88 5.26
C LEU A 83 -1.56 -1.91 6.55
N LYS A 84 -2.22 -1.78 7.70
CA LYS A 84 -1.53 -1.90 9.00
C LYS A 84 -1.90 -3.20 9.68
N TRP A 85 -0.89 -4.00 9.98
CA TRP A 85 -1.04 -5.28 10.64
C TRP A 85 -0.55 -5.25 12.09
N LYS A 86 -1.08 -6.18 12.88
CA LYS A 86 -0.66 -6.46 14.25
C LYS A 86 -0.83 -7.95 14.54
N LEU A 87 0.24 -8.58 15.03
CA LEU A 87 0.18 -9.92 15.60
C LEU A 87 -0.07 -9.83 17.12
N ASN A 88 -1.17 -10.41 17.59
CA ASN A 88 -1.33 -10.71 18.99
C ASN A 88 -0.57 -12.00 19.31
N ARG A 89 0.57 -11.88 20.02
CA ARG A 89 1.42 -13.02 20.37
C ARG A 89 0.80 -13.96 21.41
N LEU A 90 -0.12 -13.48 22.23
CA LEU A 90 -0.80 -14.31 23.25
C LEU A 90 -1.84 -15.23 22.61
N THR A 91 -2.56 -14.74 21.61
CA THR A 91 -3.63 -15.49 20.95
C THR A 91 -3.23 -16.06 19.59
N SER A 92 -2.01 -15.80 19.11
CA SER A 92 -1.54 -16.11 17.76
C SER A 92 -2.48 -15.65 16.64
N LYS A 93 -3.16 -14.51 16.84
CA LYS A 93 -4.09 -13.93 15.87
C LYS A 93 -3.48 -12.73 15.19
N VAL A 94 -3.56 -12.70 13.86
CA VAL A 94 -3.24 -11.50 13.07
C VAL A 94 -4.51 -10.69 12.93
N SER A 95 -4.40 -9.38 13.09
CA SER A 95 -5.48 -8.41 12.84
C SER A 95 -4.89 -7.20 12.15
N GLY A 96 -5.74 -6.39 11.54
CA GLY A 96 -5.27 -5.17 10.90
C GLY A 96 -6.38 -4.25 10.46
N PHE A 97 -6.00 -3.25 9.68
CA PHE A 97 -6.94 -2.39 8.98
C PHE A 97 -6.34 -1.95 7.65
N ALA A 98 -7.22 -1.62 6.71
CA ALA A 98 -6.89 -0.93 5.48
C ALA A 98 -7.45 0.50 5.57
N GLU A 99 -6.64 1.50 5.25
CA GLU A 99 -7.09 2.88 5.09
C GLU A 99 -6.79 3.39 3.68
N LEU A 100 -7.82 3.86 2.99
CA LEU A 100 -7.71 4.47 1.67
C LEU A 100 -7.55 5.99 1.82
N TYR A 101 -6.47 6.51 1.25
CA TYR A 101 -6.18 7.92 1.16
C TYR A 101 -6.26 8.41 -0.28
N VAL A 102 -6.85 9.60 -0.46
CA VAL A 102 -6.89 10.34 -1.73
C VAL A 102 -6.59 11.81 -1.46
N ARG A 103 -6.28 12.59 -2.49
CA ARG A 103 -6.24 14.05 -2.34
C ARG A 103 -7.64 14.66 -2.45
N ASP A 104 -7.90 15.67 -1.65
CA ASP A 104 -9.07 16.53 -1.80
C ASP A 104 -8.88 17.53 -2.96
N ARG A 105 -9.82 18.48 -3.12
CA ARG A 105 -9.76 19.50 -4.18
C ARG A 105 -8.58 20.46 -4.04
N ASN A 106 -8.04 20.62 -2.84
CA ASN A 106 -6.89 21.47 -2.54
C ASN A 106 -5.56 20.72 -2.65
N GLY A 107 -5.59 19.44 -3.02
CA GLY A 107 -4.39 18.60 -3.11
C GLY A 107 -3.95 18.03 -1.75
N VAL A 108 -4.75 18.18 -0.69
CA VAL A 108 -4.42 17.70 0.65
C VAL A 108 -4.84 16.23 0.78
N PRO A 109 -3.95 15.31 1.21
CA PRO A 109 -4.33 13.94 1.50
C PRO A 109 -5.39 13.85 2.60
N ILE A 110 -6.47 13.13 2.32
CA ILE A 110 -7.57 12.84 3.23
C ILE A 110 -7.86 11.34 3.27
N GLN A 111 -8.18 10.83 4.46
CA GLN A 111 -8.67 9.47 4.61
C GLN A 111 -10.10 9.40 4.06
N ARG A 112 -10.33 8.57 3.04
CA ARG A 112 -11.65 8.40 2.40
C ARG A 112 -12.43 7.23 2.98
N GLN A 113 -11.73 6.16 3.34
CA GLN A 113 -12.35 4.94 3.86
C GLN A 113 -11.38 4.22 4.80
N ARG A 114 -11.95 3.52 5.78
CA ARG A 114 -11.22 2.62 6.66
C ARG A 114 -12.00 1.33 6.83
N GLU A 115 -11.32 0.20 6.61
CA GLU A 115 -11.87 -1.13 6.83
C GLU A 115 -11.07 -1.88 7.88
N ARG A 116 -11.77 -2.57 8.79
CA ARG A 116 -11.12 -3.50 9.72
C ARG A 116 -10.89 -4.83 9.02
N LEU A 117 -9.65 -5.30 9.05
CA LEU A 117 -9.27 -6.60 8.51
C LEU A 117 -9.35 -7.60 9.67
N GLY A 118 -10.22 -8.60 9.49
CA GLY A 118 -10.59 -9.57 10.53
C GLY A 118 -9.44 -10.48 10.98
N TYR A 119 -9.72 -11.26 12.01
CA TYR A 119 -8.74 -12.17 12.59
C TYR A 119 -8.46 -13.36 11.67
N LEU A 120 -7.28 -13.41 11.08
CA LEU A 120 -6.79 -14.63 10.45
C LEU A 120 -6.01 -15.44 11.50
N PRO A 121 -6.26 -16.75 11.64
CA PRO A 121 -5.33 -17.63 12.33
C PRO A 121 -3.96 -17.47 11.68
N ARG A 122 -2.90 -17.40 12.49
CA ARG A 122 -1.55 -17.49 11.93
C ARG A 122 -1.43 -18.84 11.24
N ALA A 123 -1.15 -18.86 9.93
CA ALA A 123 -0.83 -20.09 9.23
C ALA A 123 0.47 -20.66 9.83
N ASN A 124 0.43 -21.94 10.20
CA ASN A 124 1.57 -22.69 10.72
C ASN A 124 2.58 -22.99 9.61
#